data_AF-A0A7C4SRK9-F1
#
_entry.id   AF-A0A7C4SRK9-F1
#
_cell.length_a   1.000
_cell.length_b   1.000
_cell.length_c   1.000
_cell.angle_alpha   90.00
_cell.angle_beta   90.00
_cell.angle_gamma   90.00
#
_symmetry.space_group_name_H-M   'P 1'
#
loop_
_entity.id
_entity.type
_entity.pdbx_description
1 polymer ?
#
loop_
_entity_poly.entity_id
_entity_poly.type
_entity_poly.pdbx_seq_one_letter_code
_entity_poly.pdbx_strand_id
1 'polypeptide(L)' 'MRVRWTVTLLEKAVGKLVDKLGLDVELGWAEANYLHMWDFHETKLDAEDVKRRVPMIMRLIRLTEEALLEKKQNKD' A
#
# COMPACT_ATOMS: atom_id res chain seq x y z
N MET A 1 3.40 -9.09 23.14
CA MET A 1 3.38 -7.81 22.39
C MET A 1 3.28 -8.14 20.90
N ARG A 2 2.30 -7.61 20.18
CA ARG A 2 2.23 -7.71 18.71
C ARG A 2 3.48 -7.01 18.16
N VAL A 3 4.37 -7.73 17.49
CA VAL A 3 5.49 -7.13 16.77
C VAL A 3 4.89 -6.20 15.73
N ARG A 4 4.93 -4.88 15.98
CA ARG A 4 4.49 -3.90 14.99
C ARG A 4 5.47 -3.98 13.82
N TRP A 5 4.93 -4.11 12.61
CA TRP A 5 5.75 -4.03 11.41
C TRP A 5 6.27 -2.60 11.28
N THR A 6 7.58 -2.44 11.14
CA THR A 6 8.20 -1.13 10.95
C THR A 6 8.00 -0.66 9.51
N VAL A 7 8.02 0.66 9.27
CA VAL A 7 8.01 1.20 7.90
C VAL A 7 9.16 0.59 7.08
N THR A 8 10.36 0.47 7.66
CA THR A 8 11.50 -0.19 7.01
C THR A 8 11.23 -1.66 6.62
N LEU A 9 10.46 -2.40 7.41
CA LEU A 9 10.07 -3.77 7.06
C LEU A 9 9.07 -3.77 5.90
N LEU A 10 8.12 -2.83 5.89
CA LEU A 10 7.14 -2.66 4.84
C LEU A 10 7.80 -2.24 3.51
N GLU A 11 8.74 -1.30 3.54
CA GLU A 11 9.55 -0.92 2.36
C GLU A 11 10.26 -2.13 1.73
N LYS A 12 10.88 -2.97 2.56
CA LYS A 12 11.52 -4.22 2.09
C LYS A 12 10.52 -5.20 1.50
N ALA A 13 9.30 -5.26 2.02
CA ALA A 13 8.25 -6.11 1.50
C ALA A 13 7.74 -5.60 0.15
N VAL A 14 7.54 -4.29 0.02
CA VAL A 14 7.14 -3.62 -1.23
C VAL A 14 8.13 -3.94 -2.34
N GLY A 15 9.44 -3.75 -2.12
CA GLY A 15 10.44 -4.07 -3.14
C GLY A 15 10.36 -5.51 -3.64
N LYS A 16 10.16 -6.48 -2.73
CA LYS A 16 9.99 -7.90 -3.11
C LYS A 16 8.68 -8.20 -3.83
N LEU A 17 7.64 -7.42 -3.58
CA LEU A 17 6.32 -7.61 -4.16
C LEU A 17 6.21 -6.94 -5.53
N VAL A 18 6.93 -5.85 -5.77
CA VAL A 18 7.04 -5.22 -7.09
C VAL A 18 7.53 -6.21 -8.14
N ASP A 19 8.57 -6.99 -7.81
CA ASP A 19 9.11 -8.04 -8.69
C ASP A 19 8.07 -9.11 -9.08
N LYS A 20 7.02 -9.28 -8.26
CA LYS A 20 6.01 -10.34 -8.43
C LYS A 20 4.68 -9.86 -8.97
N LEU A 21 4.25 -8.66 -8.56
CA LEU A 21 2.92 -8.12 -8.77
C LEU A 21 2.92 -6.81 -9.57
N GLY A 22 4.11 -6.27 -9.89
CA GLY A 22 4.29 -5.07 -10.67
C GLY A 22 4.32 -3.77 -9.86
N LEU A 23 4.56 -2.67 -10.58
CA LEU A 23 4.82 -1.35 -10.01
C LEU A 23 3.64 -0.72 -9.26
N ASP A 24 2.41 -1.17 -9.51
CA ASP A 24 1.24 -0.67 -8.79
C ASP A 24 1.33 -0.92 -7.26
N VAL A 25 2.13 -1.91 -6.82
CA VAL A 25 2.45 -2.11 -5.41
C VAL A 25 3.24 -0.95 -4.83
N GLU A 26 4.29 -0.52 -5.52
CA GLU A 26 5.14 0.60 -5.09
C GLU A 26 4.38 1.92 -5.15
N LEU A 27 3.65 2.17 -6.22
CA LEU A 27 2.88 3.40 -6.39
C LEU A 27 1.79 3.55 -5.32
N GLY A 28 1.03 2.48 -5.04
CA GLY A 28 0.02 2.51 -3.99
C GLY A 28 0.62 2.68 -2.59
N TRP A 29 1.76 2.02 -2.32
CA TRP A 29 2.46 2.13 -1.04
C TRP A 29 3.04 3.54 -0.83
N ALA A 30 3.69 4.10 -1.84
CA ALA A 30 4.29 5.44 -1.78
C ALA A 30 3.23 6.51 -1.45
N GLU A 31 2.08 6.47 -2.11
CA GLU A 31 0.99 7.42 -1.84
C GLU A 31 0.34 7.20 -0.46
N ALA A 32 0.19 5.95 -0.02
CA ALA A 32 -0.31 5.65 1.32
C ALA A 32 0.66 6.13 2.42
N ASN A 33 1.97 5.90 2.24
CA ASN A 33 3.00 6.34 3.17
C ASN A 33 3.14 7.87 3.17
N TYR A 34 2.97 8.53 2.02
CA TYR A 34 2.93 9.98 1.92
C TYR A 34 1.76 10.56 2.73
N LEU A 35 0.54 10.02 2.59
CA LEU A 35 -0.60 10.45 3.41
C LEU A 35 -0.35 10.17 4.91
N HIS A 36 0.21 9.00 5.24
CA HIS A 36 0.52 8.65 6.62
C HIS A 36 1.47 9.67 7.28
N MET A 37 2.51 10.09 6.57
CA MET A 37 3.48 11.06 7.05
C MET A 37 2.94 12.50 7.03
N TRP A 38 2.40 12.96 5.91
CA TRP A 38 2.12 14.39 5.70
C TRP A 38 0.71 14.83 6.09
N ASP A 39 -0.27 13.94 6.05
CA ASP A 39 -1.62 14.25 6.52
C ASP A 39 -1.69 14.08 8.04
N PHE A 40 -1.43 12.86 8.53
CA PHE A 40 -1.67 12.50 9.93
C PHE A 40 -0.64 13.09 10.90
N HIS A 41 0.64 13.17 10.52
CA HIS A 41 1.68 13.72 11.41
C HIS A 41 1.89 15.23 11.25
N GLU A 42 1.60 15.79 10.07
CA GLU A 42 1.92 17.20 9.79
C GLU A 42 0.70 18.09 9.50
N THR A 43 -0.50 17.54 9.24
CA THR A 43 -1.74 18.29 8.93
C THR A 43 -1.59 19.29 7.78
N LYS A 44 -0.73 18.96 6.81
CA LYS A 44 -0.35 19.86 5.70
C LYS A 44 -1.13 19.62 4.41
N LEU A 45 -1.99 18.61 4.36
CA LEU A 45 -2.71 18.22 3.16
C LEU A 45 -4.17 18.65 3.23
N ASP A 46 -4.72 19.04 2.09
CA ASP A 46 -6.14 19.32 1.94
C ASP A 46 -6.91 18.13 1.33
N ALA A 47 -8.24 18.28 1.21
CA ALA A 47 -9.08 17.23 0.67
C ALA A 47 -8.75 16.88 -0.80
N GLU A 48 -8.24 17.83 -1.59
CA GLU A 48 -7.86 17.57 -2.98
C GLU A 48 -6.54 16.81 -3.07
N ASP A 49 -5.60 17.05 -2.15
CA ASP A 49 -4.38 16.25 -2.01
C ASP A 49 -4.68 14.79 -1.68
N VAL A 50 -5.67 14.54 -0.80
CA VAL A 50 -6.14 13.18 -0.47
C VAL A 50 -6.79 12.55 -1.70
N LYS A 51 -7.76 13.23 -2.33
CA LYS A 51 -8.50 12.71 -3.49
C LYS A 51 -7.58 12.30 -4.64
N ARG A 52 -6.51 13.05 -4.90
CA ARG A 52 -5.57 12.75 -5.99
C ARG A 52 -4.81 11.44 -5.79
N ARG A 53 -4.65 11.00 -4.54
CA ARG A 53 -3.83 9.85 -4.12
C ARG A 53 -4.63 8.57 -3.95
N VAL A 54 -5.90 8.70 -3.53
CA VAL A 54 -6.82 7.56 -3.34
C VAL A 54 -6.84 6.59 -4.52
N PRO A 55 -6.86 7.01 -5.80
CA PRO A 55 -6.90 6.06 -6.91
C PRO A 55 -5.70 5.11 -6.96
N MET A 56 -4.50 5.56 -6.58
CA MET A 56 -3.30 4.72 -6.55
C MET A 56 -3.39 3.69 -5.41
N ILE A 57 -3.82 4.14 -4.23
CA ILE A 57 -4.03 3.29 -3.04
C ILE A 57 -5.10 2.21 -3.34
N MET A 58 -6.18 2.59 -4.02
CA MET A 58 -7.24 1.66 -4.40
C MET A 58 -6.76 0.57 -5.35
N ARG A 59 -5.79 0.84 -6.24
CA ARG A 59 -5.21 -0.21 -7.09
C ARG A 59 -4.43 -1.23 -6.27
N LEU A 60 -3.63 -0.79 -5.30
CA LEU A 60 -2.93 -1.69 -4.39
C LEU A 60 -3.91 -2.55 -3.56
N ILE A 61 -5.03 -1.98 -3.12
CA ILE A 61 -6.07 -2.74 -2.41
C ILE A 61 -6.64 -3.84 -3.31
N ARG A 62 -7.01 -3.50 -4.55
CA ARG A 62 -7.55 -4.49 -5.52
C ARG A 62 -6.55 -5.61 -5.81
N LEU A 63 -5.29 -5.28 -6.05
CA LEU A 63 -4.22 -6.29 -6.23
C LEU A 63 -4.11 -7.23 -5.03
N THR A 64 -4.29 -6.69 -3.82
CA THR A 64 -4.26 -7.49 -2.59
C THR A 64 -5.46 -8.43 -2.52
N GLU A 65 -6.66 -7.95 -2.87
CA GLU A 65 -7.89 -8.77 -2.91
C GLU A 65 -7.78 -9.89 -3.93
N GLU A 66 -7.30 -9.60 -5.14
CA GLU A 66 -7.06 -10.58 -6.21
C GLU A 66 -6.06 -11.66 -5.77
N ALA A 67 -4.91 -11.27 -5.22
CA ALA A 67 -3.92 -12.21 -4.71
C ALA A 67 -4.44 -13.09 -3.56
N LEU A 68 -5.35 -12.57 -2.72
CA LEU A 68 -5.99 -13.34 -1.67
C LEU A 68 -7.02 -14.34 -2.22
N LEU A 69 -7.73 -13.99 -3.30
CA LEU A 69 -8.66 -14.89 -3.98
C LEU A 69 -7.92 -16.04 -4.67
N GLU A 70 -6.86 -15.75 -5.42
CA GLU A 70 -6.01 -16.77 -6.05
C GLU A 70 -5.45 -17.76 -5.02
N LYS A 71 -4.99 -17.24 -3.86
CA LYS A 71 -4.47 -18.09 -2.78
C LYS A 71 -5.53 -18.99 -2.16
N LYS A 72 -6.81 -18.59 -2.16
CA LYS A 72 -7.91 -19.44 -1.70
C LYS A 72 -8.20 -20.55 -2.70
N GLN A 73 -8.24 -20.21 -4.00
CA GLN A 73 -8.48 -21.18 -5.08
C GLN A 73 -7.38 -22.24 -5.20
N ASN A 74 -6.12 -21.87 -4.93
CA ASN A 74 -4.98 -22.80 -4.99
C ASN A 74 -4.79 -23.64 -3.69
N LYS A 75 -5.71 -23.54 -2.73
CA LYS A 75 -5.69 -24.29 -1.47
C LYS A 75 -6.78 -25.37 -1.36
N ASP A 76 -7.68 -25.43 -2.34
CA ASP A 76 -8.66 -26.48 -2.55
C ASP A 76 -8.14 -27.51 -3.57
#